data_AF-A0A8J2QSH6-F1
#
_entry.id   AF-A0A8J2QSH6-F1
#
_cell.length_a   1.000
_cell.length_b   1.000
_cell.length_c   1.000
_cell.angle_alpha   90.00
_cell.angle_beta   90.00
_cell.angle_gamma   90.00
#
_symmetry.space_group_name_H-M   'P 1'
#
loop_
_entity.id
_entity.type
_entity.pdbx_description
1 polymer ?
#
loop_
_entity_poly.entity_id
_entity_poly.type
_entity_poly.pdbx_seq_one_letter_code
_entity_poly.pdbx_strand_id
1 'polypeptide(L)'
;MNSKIVVFICVFGVAAASVVAPVPVARVEPFPQYSYGYNVQDSLTGDYKGHQEQRNGDVVTGSYSVVEPDGTRRIVDYAADSINGFNAVVRREPLVVAAAAKVIAPAPVVPAPVIARAPVFAPAPAPLLAPRLPYYF
;
A
#
# COMPACT_ATOMS: atom_id res chain seq x y z
N MET A 1 13.89 59.49 -80.27
CA MET A 1 12.95 58.42 -80.70
C MET A 1 12.96 57.36 -79.60
N ASN A 2 11.78 56.99 -79.11
CA ASN A 2 11.58 56.72 -77.68
C ASN A 2 11.68 55.21 -77.41
N SER A 3 12.71 54.79 -76.68
CA SER A 3 12.91 53.37 -76.34
C SER A 3 12.04 53.00 -75.14
N LYS A 4 11.05 52.12 -75.34
CA LYS A 4 10.16 51.63 -74.28
C LYS A 4 10.79 50.37 -73.67
N ILE A 5 11.24 50.45 -72.42
CA ILE A 5 11.70 49.30 -71.63
C ILE A 5 10.46 48.49 -71.22
N VAL A 6 10.40 47.22 -71.62
CA VAL A 6 9.37 46.27 -71.18
C VAL A 6 9.99 45.36 -70.13
N VAL A 7 9.56 45.51 -68.87
CA VAL A 7 9.99 44.65 -67.76
C VAL A 7 9.05 43.46 -67.69
N PHE A 8 9.57 42.26 -67.96
CA PHE A 8 8.84 41.01 -67.85
C PHE A 8 9.03 40.45 -66.43
N ILE A 9 8.07 40.69 -65.55
CA ILE A 9 8.09 40.14 -64.18
C ILE A 9 7.51 38.72 -64.25
N CYS A 10 8.38 37.70 -64.19
CA CYS A 10 7.96 36.31 -63.99
C CYS A 10 7.58 36.09 -62.54
N VAL A 11 6.28 35.92 -62.27
CA VAL A 11 5.77 35.45 -60.98
C VAL A 11 5.85 33.92 -60.97
N PHE A 12 6.82 33.35 -60.27
CA PHE A 12 6.86 31.91 -59.98
C PHE A 12 5.89 31.62 -58.83
N GLY A 13 4.69 31.17 -59.17
CA GLY A 13 3.74 30.63 -58.20
C GLY A 13 4.24 29.27 -57.69
N VAL A 14 4.73 29.22 -56.46
CA VAL A 14 5.03 27.96 -55.77
C VAL A 14 3.70 27.41 -55.26
N ALA A 15 3.15 26.40 -55.95
CA ALA A 15 2.02 25.63 -55.45
C ALA A 15 2.56 24.56 -54.48
N ALA A 16 2.43 24.80 -53.17
CA ALA A 16 2.67 23.78 -52.16
C ALA A 16 1.45 22.84 -52.12
N ALA A 17 1.57 21.65 -52.71
CA ALA A 17 0.58 20.60 -52.57
C ALA A 17 0.68 20.01 -51.16
N SER A 18 -0.26 20.34 -50.28
CA SER A 18 -0.40 19.69 -48.98
C SER A 18 -0.83 18.24 -49.17
N VAL A 19 0.07 17.30 -48.86
CA VAL A 19 -0.25 15.87 -48.79
C VAL A 19 -1.15 15.65 -47.57
N VAL A 20 -2.45 15.45 -47.81
CA VAL A 20 -3.38 15.03 -46.76
C VAL A 20 -3.12 13.55 -46.50
N ALA A 21 -2.50 13.24 -45.36
CA ALA A 21 -2.39 11.87 -44.90
C ALA A 21 -3.80 11.31 -44.62
N PRO A 22 -4.13 10.08 -45.05
CA PRO A 22 -5.42 9.47 -44.74
C PRO A 22 -5.57 9.34 -43.22
N VAL A 23 -6.59 9.96 -42.66
CA VAL A 23 -6.97 9.79 -41.26
C VAL A 23 -7.45 8.35 -41.09
N PRO A 24 -6.87 7.55 -40.16
CA PRO A 24 -7.36 6.21 -39.91
C PRO A 24 -8.82 6.30 -39.43
N VAL A 25 -9.74 5.81 -40.25
CA VAL A 25 -11.14 5.63 -39.85
C VAL A 25 -11.14 4.53 -38.80
N ALA A 26 -11.48 4.87 -37.56
CA ALA A 26 -11.60 3.88 -36.50
C ALA A 26 -12.58 2.79 -36.94
N ARG A 27 -12.13 1.54 -36.93
CA ARG A 27 -12.98 0.39 -37.27
C ARG A 27 -14.00 0.24 -36.15
N VAL A 28 -15.27 0.47 -36.46
CA VAL A 28 -16.36 0.20 -35.52
C VAL A 28 -16.54 -1.31 -35.50
N GLU A 29 -16.08 -1.94 -34.42
CA GLU A 29 -16.36 -3.36 -34.15
C GLU A 29 -17.85 -3.49 -33.81
N PRO A 30 -18.65 -4.24 -34.60
CA PRO A 30 -20.09 -4.35 -34.38
C PRO A 30 -20.45 -4.98 -33.02
N PHE A 31 -19.52 -5.72 -32.43
CA PHE A 31 -19.68 -6.38 -31.15
C PHE A 31 -18.38 -6.26 -30.32
N PRO A 32 -18.15 -5.11 -29.66
CA PRO A 32 -16.89 -4.86 -28.97
C PRO A 32 -16.73 -5.76 -27.76
N GLN A 33 -15.54 -6.34 -27.60
CA GLN A 33 -15.20 -7.19 -26.47
C GLN A 33 -13.83 -6.81 -25.91
N TYR A 34 -13.73 -6.77 -24.59
CA TYR A 34 -12.46 -6.67 -23.89
C TYR A 34 -12.57 -7.27 -22.50
N SER A 35 -11.41 -7.58 -21.91
CA SER A 35 -11.29 -7.91 -20.49
C SER A 35 -9.93 -7.41 -20.03
N TYR A 36 -9.91 -6.71 -18.90
CA TYR A 36 -8.68 -6.24 -18.27
C TYR A 36 -8.84 -6.19 -16.76
N GLY A 37 -7.71 -6.13 -16.08
CA GLY A 37 -7.66 -5.87 -14.65
C GLY A 37 -6.26 -5.54 -14.19
N TYR A 38 -6.17 -4.95 -13.00
CA TYR A 38 -4.91 -4.64 -12.35
C TYR A 38 -5.06 -4.79 -10.83
N ASN A 39 -3.92 -4.90 -10.17
CA ASN A 39 -3.83 -5.02 -8.73
C ASN A 39 -2.59 -4.29 -8.22
N VAL A 40 -2.75 -3.56 -7.11
CA VAL A 40 -1.68 -2.87 -6.40
C VAL A 40 -1.65 -3.37 -4.97
N GLN A 41 -0.47 -3.82 -4.55
CA GLN A 41 -0.17 -4.25 -3.19
C GLN A 41 1.16 -3.62 -2.78
N ASP A 42 1.09 -2.41 -2.22
CA ASP A 42 2.25 -1.70 -1.73
C ASP A 42 2.17 -1.56 -0.21
N SER A 43 2.96 -2.36 0.49
CA SER A 43 3.03 -2.33 1.95
C SER A 43 3.77 -1.11 2.51
N LEU A 44 4.58 -0.42 1.70
CA LEU A 44 5.30 0.77 2.14
C LEU A 44 4.37 1.98 2.19
N THR A 45 3.58 2.19 1.14
CA THR A 45 2.61 3.29 1.08
C THR A 45 1.25 2.93 1.68
N GLY A 46 0.96 1.64 1.88
CA GLY A 46 -0.33 1.14 2.34
C GLY A 46 -1.38 1.09 1.23
N ASP A 47 -0.97 1.18 -0.03
CA ASP A 47 -1.86 1.18 -1.18
C ASP A 47 -2.26 -0.25 -1.57
N TYR A 48 -3.51 -0.57 -1.27
CA TYR A 48 -4.15 -1.83 -1.64
C TYR A 48 -5.41 -1.54 -2.46
N LYS A 49 -5.32 -1.79 -3.76
CA LYS A 49 -6.45 -1.66 -4.68
C LYS A 49 -6.42 -2.71 -5.77
N GLY A 50 -7.59 -3.03 -6.29
CA GLY A 50 -7.75 -3.92 -7.43
C GLY A 50 -8.91 -3.47 -8.29
N HIS A 51 -8.83 -3.74 -9.57
CA HIS A 51 -9.91 -3.45 -10.52
C HIS A 51 -9.89 -4.53 -11.60
N GLN A 52 -11.09 -4.91 -12.03
CA GLN A 52 -11.29 -5.77 -13.19
C GLN A 52 -12.56 -5.31 -13.91
N GLU A 53 -12.52 -5.38 -15.24
CA GLU A 53 -13.65 -5.03 -16.08
C GLU A 53 -13.62 -5.87 -17.35
N GLN A 54 -14.81 -6.23 -17.81
CA GLN A 54 -15.01 -6.83 -19.11
C GLN A 54 -16.18 -6.17 -19.83
N ARG A 55 -16.10 -6.17 -21.16
CA ARG A 55 -17.18 -5.78 -22.05
C ARG A 55 -17.53 -6.93 -22.97
N ASN A 56 -18.82 -7.13 -23.14
CA ASN A 56 -19.39 -8.07 -24.08
C ASN A 56 -20.52 -7.37 -24.85
N GLY A 57 -20.21 -6.85 -26.04
CA GLY A 57 -21.14 -6.05 -26.82
C GLY A 57 -21.49 -4.75 -26.09
N ASP A 58 -22.78 -4.58 -25.75
CA ASP A 58 -23.27 -3.39 -25.05
C ASP A 58 -23.27 -3.50 -23.53
N VAL A 59 -22.84 -4.66 -22.99
CA VAL A 59 -22.81 -4.92 -21.56
C VAL A 59 -21.37 -4.78 -21.05
N VAL A 60 -21.18 -3.93 -20.04
CA VAL A 60 -19.94 -3.82 -19.27
C VAL A 60 -20.20 -4.33 -17.87
N THR A 61 -19.31 -5.17 -17.34
CA THR A 61 -19.37 -5.63 -15.95
C THR A 61 -17.98 -5.58 -15.34
N GLY A 62 -17.90 -5.31 -14.05
CA GLY A 62 -16.62 -5.32 -13.37
C GLY A 62 -16.75 -5.12 -11.88
N SER A 63 -15.59 -5.08 -11.23
CA SER A 63 -15.51 -4.69 -9.84
C SER A 63 -14.22 -3.94 -9.54
N TYR A 64 -14.26 -3.10 -8.51
CA TYR A 64 -13.06 -2.50 -7.95
C TYR A 64 -13.05 -2.60 -6.43
N SER A 65 -11.87 -2.61 -5.86
CA SER A 65 -11.65 -2.56 -4.43
C SER A 65 -10.59 -1.52 -4.08
N VAL A 66 -10.81 -0.81 -2.98
CA VAL A 66 -9.86 0.15 -2.42
C VAL A 66 -9.91 0.09 -0.90
N VAL A 67 -8.74 0.12 -0.28
CA VAL A 67 -8.63 0.35 1.16
C VAL A 67 -8.85 1.83 1.44
N GLU A 68 -9.91 2.14 2.18
CA GLU A 68 -10.24 3.49 2.63
C GLU A 68 -9.40 3.86 3.87
N PRO A 69 -9.17 5.17 4.13
CA PRO A 69 -8.35 5.62 5.27
C PRO A 69 -8.90 5.22 6.64
N ASP A 70 -10.18 4.84 6.72
CA ASP A 70 -10.82 4.35 7.93
C ASP A 70 -10.49 2.88 8.25
N GLY A 71 -9.68 2.22 7.42
CA GLY A 71 -9.29 0.81 7.58
C GLY A 71 -10.32 -0.19 7.07
N THR A 72 -11.34 0.27 6.34
CA THR A 72 -12.26 -0.61 5.61
C THR A 72 -11.81 -0.80 4.17
N ARG A 73 -12.16 -1.94 3.58
CA ARG A 73 -12.09 -2.17 2.15
C ARG A 73 -13.45 -1.90 1.55
N ARG A 74 -13.53 -0.90 0.67
CA ARG A 74 -14.69 -0.67 -0.18
C ARG A 74 -14.57 -1.55 -1.41
N ILE A 75 -15.60 -2.34 -1.69
CA ILE A 75 -15.76 -3.15 -2.90
C ILE A 75 -16.97 -2.63 -3.64
N VAL A 76 -16.83 -2.39 -4.94
CA VAL A 76 -17.92 -1.96 -5.80
C VAL A 76 -18.01 -2.93 -6.96
N ASP A 77 -19.13 -3.62 -7.05
CA ASP A 77 -19.50 -4.45 -8.20
C ASP A 77 -20.44 -3.63 -9.07
N TYR A 78 -20.17 -3.56 -10.37
CA TYR A 78 -20.93 -2.72 -11.28
C TYR A 78 -21.27 -3.43 -12.59
N ALA A 79 -22.38 -2.99 -13.19
CA ALA A 79 -22.82 -3.36 -14.52
C ALA A 79 -23.35 -2.12 -15.25
N ALA A 80 -23.14 -2.06 -16.55
CA ALA A 80 -23.70 -1.03 -17.41
C ALA A 80 -24.23 -1.65 -18.71
N ASP A 81 -25.44 -1.27 -19.09
CA ASP A 81 -26.07 -1.66 -20.35
C ASP A 81 -26.95 -0.52 -20.90
N SER A 82 -27.44 -0.67 -22.14
CA SER A 82 -28.22 0.36 -22.83
C SER A 82 -29.67 0.52 -22.31
N ILE A 83 -30.17 -0.44 -21.53
CA ILE A 83 -31.54 -0.49 -21.02
C ILE A 83 -31.60 0.10 -19.59
N ASN A 84 -30.73 -0.38 -18.70
CA ASN A 84 -30.72 -0.05 -17.28
C ASN A 84 -29.69 1.03 -16.92
N GLY A 85 -28.81 1.41 -17.85
CA GLY A 85 -27.69 2.31 -17.58
C GLY A 85 -26.67 1.70 -16.61
N PHE A 86 -25.91 2.56 -15.94
CA PHE A 86 -24.91 2.13 -14.95
C PHE A 86 -25.57 1.85 -13.58
N ASN A 87 -25.33 0.66 -13.04
CA ASN A 87 -25.76 0.25 -11.71
C ASN A 87 -24.59 -0.35 -10.94
N ALA A 88 -24.51 -0.04 -9.64
CA ALA A 88 -23.43 -0.53 -8.79
C ALA A 88 -23.93 -0.90 -7.38
N VAL A 89 -23.34 -1.96 -6.83
CA VAL A 89 -23.54 -2.39 -5.45
C VAL A 89 -22.25 -2.15 -4.69
N VAL A 90 -22.32 -1.33 -3.64
CA VAL A 90 -21.17 -0.97 -2.81
C VAL A 90 -21.22 -1.77 -1.51
N ARG A 91 -20.12 -2.44 -1.18
CA ARG A 91 -19.91 -3.18 0.06
C ARG A 91 -18.69 -2.61 0.78
N ARG A 92 -18.74 -2.54 2.10
CA ARG A 92 -17.59 -2.19 2.95
C ARG A 92 -17.35 -3.30 3.94
N GLU A 93 -16.10 -3.75 4.02
CA GLU A 93 -15.67 -4.79 4.96
C GLU A 93 -14.44 -4.30 5.75
N PRO A 94 -14.33 -4.59 7.05
CA PRO A 94 -13.12 -4.29 7.81
C PRO A 94 -11.95 -5.12 7.27
N LEU A 95 -10.75 -4.53 7.18
CA LEU A 95 -9.54 -5.25 6.74
C LEU A 95 -9.08 -6.34 7.71
N VAL A 96 -9.57 -6.29 8.95
CA VAL A 96 -9.21 -7.21 10.01
C VAL A 96 -10.39 -8.15 10.24
N VAL A 97 -10.32 -9.37 9.70
CA VAL A 97 -10.91 -10.50 10.45
C VAL A 97 -10.09 -10.54 11.72
N ALA A 98 -10.70 -10.16 12.85
CA ALA A 98 -10.04 -10.11 14.15
C ALA A 98 -9.10 -11.31 14.29
N ALA A 99 -7.79 -11.07 14.22
CA ALA A 99 -6.83 -12.05 14.69
C ALA A 99 -7.26 -12.26 16.14
N ALA A 100 -7.83 -13.42 16.45
CA ALA A 100 -8.25 -13.75 17.80
C ALA A 100 -7.06 -13.46 18.69
N ALA A 101 -7.15 -12.39 19.47
CA ALA A 101 -6.09 -11.99 20.38
C ALA A 101 -5.87 -13.22 21.25
N LYS A 102 -4.74 -13.91 21.02
CA LYS A 102 -4.35 -15.03 21.86
C LYS A 102 -4.13 -14.38 23.21
N VAL A 103 -5.11 -14.49 24.10
CA VAL A 103 -4.99 -14.01 25.48
C VAL A 103 -3.84 -14.83 26.05
N ILE A 104 -2.66 -14.23 26.08
CA ILE A 104 -1.52 -14.78 26.78
C ILE A 104 -1.95 -14.68 28.25
N ALA A 105 -2.37 -15.81 28.80
CA ALA A 105 -2.63 -15.91 30.22
C ALA A 105 -1.39 -15.36 30.94
N PRO A 106 -1.53 -14.44 31.91
CA PRO A 106 -0.39 -13.97 32.67
C PRO A 106 0.32 -15.20 33.27
N ALA A 107 1.63 -15.28 33.07
CA ALA A 107 2.43 -16.36 33.62
C ALA A 107 2.19 -16.45 35.13
N PRO A 108 2.03 -17.66 35.72
CA PRO A 108 1.90 -17.79 37.15
C PRO A 108 3.12 -17.16 37.82
N VAL A 109 2.89 -16.12 38.63
CA VAL A 109 3.96 -15.55 39.46
C VAL A 109 4.27 -16.59 40.54
N VAL A 110 5.32 -17.38 40.32
CA VAL A 110 5.85 -18.27 41.35
C VAL A 110 6.55 -17.37 42.38
N PRO A 111 6.13 -17.37 43.66
CA PRO A 111 6.84 -16.59 44.68
C PRO A 111 8.28 -17.08 44.78
N ALA A 112 9.22 -16.13 44.77
CA ALA A 112 10.64 -16.43 44.93
C ALA A 112 10.88 -17.19 46.25
N PRO A 113 11.74 -18.21 46.27
CA PRO A 113 12.04 -18.94 47.50
C PRO A 113 12.67 -17.98 48.50
N VAL A 114 12.04 -17.83 49.67
CA VAL A 114 12.62 -17.10 50.79
C VAL A 114 13.78 -17.93 51.32
N ILE A 115 15.01 -17.53 51.02
CA ILE A 115 16.20 -18.15 51.61
C ILE A 115 16.23 -17.73 53.08
N ALA A 116 16.04 -18.69 53.98
CA ALA A 116 16.18 -18.47 55.41
C ALA A 116 17.60 -17.95 55.70
N ARG A 117 17.68 -16.78 56.34
CA ARG A 117 18.96 -16.17 56.70
C ARG A 117 19.67 -17.08 57.71
N ALA A 118 20.88 -17.53 57.37
CA ALA A 118 21.68 -18.37 58.26
C ALA A 118 21.91 -17.65 59.61
N PRO A 119 21.84 -18.36 60.75
CA PRO A 119 22.10 -17.77 62.05
C PRO A 119 23.56 -17.30 62.10
N VAL A 120 23.75 -16.02 62.37
CA VAL A 120 25.08 -15.45 62.62
C VAL A 120 25.53 -15.94 63.98
N PHE A 121 26.53 -16.83 64.01
CA PHE A 121 27.17 -17.24 65.24
C PHE A 121 28.05 -16.09 65.75
N ALA A 122 27.85 -15.69 67.02
CA ALA A 122 28.71 -14.68 67.63
C ALA A 122 30.15 -15.21 67.73
N PRO A 123 31.18 -14.38 67.48
CA PRO A 123 32.57 -14.79 67.67
C PRO A 123 32.82 -15.09 69.15
N ALA A 124 33.50 -16.20 69.42
CA ALA A 124 33.89 -16.59 70.77
C ALA A 124 34.84 -15.55 71.38
N PRO A 125 34.72 -15.21 72.68
CA PRO A 125 35.60 -14.23 73.32
C PRO A 125 37.05 -14.73 73.34
N ALA A 126 37.98 -13.87 72.96
CA ALA A 126 39.41 -14.16 72.98
C ALA A 126 39.90 -14.37 74.43
N PRO A 127 40.81 -15.34 74.68
CA PRO A 127 41.36 -15.53 76.02
C PRO A 127 42.23 -14.34 76.41
N LEU A 128 41.97 -13.78 77.60
CA LEU A 128 42.80 -12.74 78.20
C LEU A 128 44.15 -13.35 78.59
N LEU A 129 45.20 -13.00 77.85
CA LEU A 129 46.58 -13.29 78.26
C LEU A 129 46.93 -12.36 79.43
N ALA A 130 47.10 -12.93 80.62
CA ALA A 130 47.62 -12.19 81.77
C ALA A 130 49.10 -11.82 81.52
N PRO A 131 49.52 -10.57 81.78
CA PRO A 131 50.92 -10.17 81.65
C PRO A 131 51.77 -10.87 82.73
N ARG A 132 52.86 -11.52 82.30
CA ARG A 132 53.91 -12.02 83.21
C ARG A 132 54.71 -10.84 83.75
N LEU A 133 54.71 -10.65 85.07
CA LEU A 133 55.57 -9.67 85.73
C LEU A 133 57.03 -10.13 85.65
N PRO A 134 57.99 -9.25 85.30
CA PRO A 134 59.41 -9.58 85.36
C PRO A 134 59.88 -9.60 86.82
N TYR A 135 60.51 -10.70 87.23
CA TYR A 135 61.30 -10.77 88.47
C TYR A 135 62.65 -10.08 88.24
N TYR A 136 63.06 -9.19 89.15
CA TYR A 136 64.42 -8.67 89.26
C TYR A 136 65.13 -9.40 90.41
N PHE A 137 66.36 -9.88 90.16
CA PHE A 137 67.38 -10.22 91.16
C PHE A 137 68.72 -9.72 90.64
#